data_AF-A0AAE1SPG1-F1
#
_entry.id   AF-A0AAE1SPG1-F1
#
_cell.length_a   1.000
_cell.length_b   1.000
_cell.length_c   1.000
_cell.angle_alpha   90.00
_cell.angle_beta   90.00
_cell.angle_gamma   90.00
#
_symmetry.space_group_name_H-M   'P 1'
#
loop_
_entity.id
_entity.type
_entity.pdbx_description
1 polymer ?
#
loop_
_entity_poly.entity_id
_entity_poly.type
_entity_poly.pdbx_seq_one_letter_code
_entity_poly.pdbx_strand_id
1 'polypeptide(L)'
;MATYSFERREYLEDVIESQGFFVTNDYGRKIPCGIVKIGENSEAFEKAKKTAIFAVDKQNEKLKNSSKLELLKIININFEPTAGAIYYITLAAMDFSCGKIHHYQAKVLEKINTGYKVETFQLAPYVPKFSEYEEEKNGCIRINNLQDWMDENYLYYKCCYIFKKLVSVEVIKDEETGKSMGYGFLNFKNHSVAMEFAERNKGKPMPNSNQIYSLVFGKN
;
A
#
# COMPACT_ATOMS: atom_id res chain seq x y z
N MET A 1 28.56 -13.18 2.13
CA MET A 1 27.96 -13.52 0.81
C MET A 1 26.54 -14.07 0.92
N ALA A 2 26.20 -14.87 1.95
CA ALA A 2 24.84 -15.42 2.11
C ALA A 2 23.74 -14.37 2.39
N THR A 3 24.03 -13.35 3.21
CA THR A 3 23.08 -12.26 3.54
C THR A 3 22.66 -11.46 2.30
N TYR A 4 23.61 -11.11 1.43
CA TYR A 4 23.37 -10.41 0.16
C TYR A 4 22.43 -11.17 -0.79
N SER A 5 22.44 -12.50 -0.75
CA SER A 5 21.55 -13.35 -1.57
C SER A 5 20.14 -13.49 -1.01
N PHE A 6 19.95 -13.28 0.30
CA PHE A 6 18.66 -13.38 0.97
C PHE A 6 17.90 -12.05 0.87
N GLU A 7 18.56 -10.94 1.20
CA GLU A 7 18.00 -9.58 1.12
C GLU A 7 17.56 -9.23 -0.31
N ARG A 8 18.34 -9.64 -1.32
CA ARG A 8 17.96 -9.45 -2.74
C ARG A 8 16.73 -10.26 -3.14
N ARG A 9 16.52 -11.43 -2.53
CA ARG A 9 15.31 -12.24 -2.79
C ARG A 9 14.08 -11.60 -2.17
N GLU A 10 14.17 -11.14 -0.93
CA GLU A 10 13.06 -10.48 -0.24
C GLU A 10 12.62 -9.20 -0.96
N TYR A 11 13.58 -8.39 -1.43
CA TYR A 11 13.31 -7.25 -2.31
C TYR A 11 12.58 -7.65 -3.60
N LEU A 12 13.07 -8.69 -4.30
CA LEU A 12 12.45 -9.15 -5.54
C LEU A 12 11.03 -9.68 -5.30
N GLU A 13 10.80 -10.37 -4.19
CA GLU A 13 9.48 -10.80 -3.76
C GLU A 13 8.55 -9.60 -3.54
N ASP A 14 8.99 -8.55 -2.84
CA ASP A 14 8.20 -7.33 -2.67
C ASP A 14 7.88 -6.63 -3.98
N VAL A 15 8.83 -6.55 -4.91
CA VAL A 15 8.61 -5.99 -6.24
C VAL A 15 7.57 -6.83 -7.00
N ILE A 16 7.66 -8.15 -6.95
CA ILE A 16 6.75 -9.05 -7.66
C ILE A 16 5.35 -9.01 -7.07
N GLU A 17 5.22 -9.09 -5.74
CA GLU A 17 3.94 -9.15 -5.04
C GLU A 17 3.20 -7.81 -5.08
N SER A 18 3.92 -6.71 -4.86
CA SER A 18 3.35 -5.35 -4.91
C SER A 18 3.31 -4.75 -6.30
N GLN A 19 3.91 -5.39 -7.31
CA GLN A 19 4.15 -4.82 -8.63
C GLN A 19 4.91 -3.47 -8.57
N GLY A 20 5.74 -3.28 -7.54
CA GLY A 20 6.51 -2.06 -7.30
C GLY A 20 5.76 -0.94 -6.58
N PHE A 21 4.44 -1.07 -6.38
CA PHE A 21 3.64 -0.08 -5.65
C PHE A 21 4.02 0.03 -4.18
N PHE A 22 4.58 -1.03 -3.61
CA PHE A 22 4.97 -1.07 -2.21
C PHE A 22 6.18 -1.96 -2.02
N VAL A 23 7.34 -1.31 -1.91
CA VAL A 23 8.58 -1.97 -1.54
C VAL A 23 8.93 -1.47 -0.16
N THR A 24 8.91 -2.37 0.83
CA THR A 24 9.21 -1.99 2.22
C THR A 24 10.70 -1.72 2.37
N ASN A 25 11.00 -0.51 2.85
CA ASN A 25 12.23 0.01 3.41
C ASN A 25 13.57 -0.51 2.82
N ASP A 26 14.41 0.42 2.35
CA ASP A 26 15.82 0.14 2.13
C ASP A 26 16.38 -0.49 3.43
N TYR A 27 16.81 -1.75 3.43
CA TYR A 27 17.37 -2.46 4.60
C TYR A 27 18.71 -1.83 5.07
N GLY A 28 18.70 -0.54 5.40
CA GLY A 28 19.86 0.30 5.63
C GLY A 28 20.79 0.47 4.41
N ARG A 29 20.42 -0.01 3.21
CA ARG A 29 21.28 0.02 2.02
C ARG A 29 20.49 0.32 0.75
N LYS A 30 20.96 1.33 0.01
CA LYS A 30 20.46 1.65 -1.34
C LYS A 30 20.71 0.45 -2.25
N ILE A 31 19.64 -0.19 -2.72
CA ILE A 31 19.74 -1.15 -3.82
C ILE A 31 20.11 -0.34 -5.07
N PRO A 32 21.26 -0.60 -5.73
CA PRO A 32 21.62 0.12 -6.93
C PRO A 32 20.52 -0.04 -7.99
N CYS A 33 19.97 1.08 -8.44
CA CYS A 33 18.83 1.14 -9.37
C CYS A 33 17.56 0.44 -8.88
N GLY A 34 17.37 0.29 -7.57
CA GLY A 34 16.15 -0.26 -6.99
C GLY A 34 15.00 0.75 -6.94
N ILE A 35 13.81 0.24 -6.59
CA ILE A 35 12.64 1.05 -6.28
C ILE A 35 12.86 1.77 -4.94
N VAL A 36 12.69 3.09 -4.92
CA VAL A 36 12.89 3.95 -3.74
C VAL A 36 11.60 4.70 -3.42
N LYS A 37 11.25 4.79 -2.14
CA LYS A 37 10.11 5.58 -1.68
C LYS A 37 10.41 7.08 -1.76
N ILE A 38 9.50 7.86 -2.31
CA ILE A 38 9.58 9.32 -2.32
C ILE A 38 8.92 9.86 -1.05
N GLY A 39 9.70 10.54 -0.20
CA GLY A 39 9.19 11.23 0.98
C GLY A 39 8.48 12.55 0.63
N GLU A 40 7.44 12.90 1.39
CA GLU A 40 6.59 14.07 1.13
C GLU A 40 7.35 15.42 1.14
N ASN A 41 8.44 15.50 1.92
CA ASN A 41 9.26 16.71 2.06
C ASN A 41 10.37 16.83 0.99
N SER A 42 10.41 15.94 -0.01
CA SER A 42 11.47 15.94 -1.02
C SER A 42 11.10 16.75 -2.26
N GLU A 43 12.10 17.34 -2.94
CA GLU A 43 11.89 18.00 -4.24
C GLU A 43 11.29 17.04 -5.29
N ALA A 44 11.66 15.76 -5.21
CA ALA A 44 11.10 14.70 -6.05
C ALA A 44 9.58 14.53 -5.86
N PHE A 45 9.04 14.91 -4.70
CA PHE A 45 7.60 14.82 -4.41
C PHE A 45 6.77 15.77 -5.25
N GLU A 46 7.26 16.98 -5.54
CA GLU A 46 6.54 17.93 -6.40
C GLU A 46 6.44 17.44 -7.85
N LYS A 47 7.51 16.80 -8.35
CA LYS A 47 7.48 16.12 -9.65
C LYS A 47 6.52 14.94 -9.65
N ALA A 48 6.51 14.17 -8.56
CA ALA A 48 5.61 13.04 -8.42
C ALA A 48 4.13 13.46 -8.29
N LYS A 49 3.83 14.59 -7.64
CA LYS A 49 2.49 15.20 -7.62
C LYS A 49 1.99 15.51 -9.02
N LYS A 50 2.81 16.19 -9.85
CA LYS A 50 2.47 16.47 -11.25
C LYS A 50 2.19 15.19 -12.04
N THR A 51 2.96 14.15 -11.76
CA THR A 51 2.79 12.84 -12.39
C THR A 51 1.48 12.16 -11.96
N ALA A 52 1.10 12.27 -10.69
CA ALA A 52 -0.18 11.76 -10.17
C ALA A 52 -1.38 12.48 -10.80
N ILE A 53 -1.31 13.81 -10.89
CA ILE A 53 -2.35 14.64 -11.55
C ILE A 53 -2.50 14.21 -13.01
N PHE A 54 -1.39 14.11 -13.75
CA PHE A 54 -1.39 13.64 -15.13
C PHE A 54 -2.06 12.26 -15.27
N ALA A 55 -1.83 11.35 -14.33
CA ALA A 55 -2.42 10.02 -14.37
C ALA A 55 -3.95 10.05 -14.23
N VAL A 56 -4.45 10.88 -13.30
CA VAL A 56 -5.89 11.08 -13.09
C VAL A 56 -6.53 11.76 -14.29
N ASP A 57 -5.91 12.80 -14.84
CA ASP A 57 -6.41 13.48 -16.04
C ASP A 57 -6.49 12.53 -17.24
N LYS A 58 -5.45 11.72 -17.45
CA LYS A 58 -5.43 10.71 -18.52
C LYS A 58 -6.51 9.64 -18.33
N GLN A 59 -6.84 9.30 -17.09
CA GLN A 59 -7.95 8.40 -16.80
C GLN A 59 -9.29 9.07 -17.09
N ASN A 60 -9.47 10.33 -16.71
CA ASN A 60 -10.68 11.10 -17.00
C ASN A 60 -10.94 11.25 -18.51
N GLU A 61 -9.89 11.40 -19.34
CA GLU A 61 -10.03 11.40 -20.80
C GLU A 61 -10.66 10.10 -21.35
N LYS A 62 -10.38 8.96 -20.70
CA LYS A 62 -10.96 7.65 -21.09
C LYS A 62 -12.41 7.50 -20.61
N LEU A 63 -12.75 8.11 -19.48
CA LEU A 63 -14.07 8.09 -18.87
C LEU A 63 -14.93 9.19 -19.51
N LYS A 64 -15.56 8.92 -20.65
CA LYS A 64 -16.41 9.90 -21.34
C LYS A 64 -17.53 10.44 -20.42
N ASN A 65 -17.53 11.76 -20.19
CA ASN A 65 -18.58 12.68 -19.69
C ASN A 65 -19.49 12.33 -18.50
N SER A 66 -19.42 11.17 -17.84
CA SER A 66 -20.27 10.88 -16.67
C SER A 66 -19.55 10.45 -15.40
N SER A 67 -18.26 10.07 -15.45
CA SER A 67 -17.47 9.72 -14.25
C SER A 67 -16.15 10.47 -14.29
N LYS A 68 -16.06 11.56 -13.54
CA LYS A 68 -14.82 12.34 -13.37
C LYS A 68 -14.22 11.99 -12.01
N LEU A 69 -12.93 11.72 -11.99
CA LEU A 69 -12.14 11.53 -10.79
C LEU A 69 -11.48 12.85 -10.39
N GLU A 70 -11.58 13.20 -9.11
CA GLU A 70 -10.83 14.30 -8.49
C GLU A 70 -9.77 13.72 -7.56
N LEU A 71 -8.49 14.05 -7.82
CA LEU A 71 -7.40 13.67 -6.93
C LEU A 71 -7.55 14.40 -5.59
N LEU A 72 -7.72 13.65 -4.50
CA LEU A 72 -7.79 14.20 -3.15
C LEU A 72 -6.43 14.19 -2.46
N LYS A 73 -5.76 13.04 -2.48
CA LYS A 73 -4.52 12.82 -1.74
C LYS A 73 -3.65 11.79 -2.43
N ILE A 74 -2.33 11.97 -2.32
CA ILE A 74 -1.37 10.92 -2.64
C ILE A 74 -1.02 10.17 -1.35
N ILE A 75 -1.18 8.86 -1.37
CA ILE A 75 -1.00 7.97 -0.20
C ILE A 75 0.42 7.41 -0.17
N ASN A 76 0.90 6.96 -1.33
CA ASN A 76 2.24 6.43 -1.47
C ASN A 76 2.80 6.76 -2.86
N ILE A 77 4.11 6.97 -2.92
CA ILE A 77 4.82 7.12 -4.19
C ILE A 77 6.15 6.38 -4.07
N ASN A 78 6.37 5.42 -4.95
CA ASN A 78 7.68 4.86 -5.19
C ASN A 78 8.19 5.25 -6.57
N PHE A 79 9.51 5.26 -6.71
CA PHE A 79 10.24 5.68 -7.88
C PHE A 79 11.29 4.65 -8.26
N GLU A 80 11.37 4.32 -9.53
CA GLU A 80 12.39 3.43 -10.09
C GLU A 80 13.15 4.15 -11.21
N PRO A 81 14.47 4.34 -11.08
CA PRO A 81 15.28 4.94 -12.12
C PRO A 81 15.42 3.97 -13.31
N THR A 82 15.07 4.43 -14.51
CA THR A 82 15.21 3.67 -15.77
C THR A 82 15.78 4.57 -16.87
N ALA A 83 15.53 4.32 -18.15
CA ALA A 83 15.81 5.26 -19.25
C ALA A 83 14.78 6.43 -19.25
N GLY A 84 14.78 7.18 -18.16
CA GLY A 84 13.68 8.04 -17.71
C GLY A 84 13.36 7.73 -16.24
N ALA A 85 12.10 7.44 -15.93
CA ALA A 85 11.69 7.00 -14.60
C ALA A 85 10.37 6.23 -14.63
N ILE A 86 10.16 5.32 -13.69
CA ILE A 86 8.83 4.74 -13.42
C ILE A 86 8.36 5.22 -12.06
N TYR A 87 7.15 5.74 -12.01
CA TYR A 87 6.44 6.13 -10.79
C TYR A 87 5.35 5.10 -10.49
N TYR A 88 5.36 4.59 -9.26
CA TYR A 88 4.32 3.74 -8.71
C TYR A 88 3.56 4.54 -7.66
N ILE A 89 2.35 4.96 -8.02
CA ILE A 89 1.59 5.95 -7.25
C ILE A 89 0.36 5.26 -6.66
N THR A 90 0.12 5.42 -5.38
CA THR A 90 -1.15 5.10 -4.72
C THR A 90 -1.83 6.40 -4.32
N LEU A 91 -3.07 6.61 -4.76
CA LEU A 91 -3.80 7.86 -4.58
C LEU A 91 -5.25 7.62 -4.16
N ALA A 92 -5.81 8.59 -3.44
CA ALA A 92 -7.24 8.70 -3.17
C ALA A 92 -7.85 9.68 -4.16
N ALA A 93 -8.92 9.27 -4.85
CA ALA A 93 -9.68 10.13 -5.73
C ALA A 93 -11.18 9.97 -5.50
N MET A 94 -11.91 11.09 -5.50
CA MET A 94 -13.37 11.09 -5.45
C MET A 94 -13.92 10.86 -6.84
N ASP A 95 -14.84 9.90 -6.99
CA ASP A 95 -15.63 9.76 -8.21
C ASP A 95 -16.91 10.60 -8.07
N PHE A 96 -16.99 11.67 -8.87
CA PHE A 96 -18.14 12.59 -8.87
C PHE A 96 -19.46 11.91 -9.22
N SER A 97 -19.43 10.78 -9.94
CA SER A 97 -20.65 10.10 -10.37
C SER A 97 -21.37 9.39 -9.21
N CYS A 98 -20.63 8.94 -8.21
CA CYS A 98 -21.18 8.24 -7.05
C CYS A 98 -20.95 8.98 -5.73
N GLY A 99 -20.16 10.07 -5.72
CA GLY A 99 -19.79 10.80 -4.52
C GLY A 99 -18.90 10.01 -3.56
N LYS A 100 -18.34 8.87 -4.00
CA LYS A 100 -17.51 8.01 -3.17
C LYS A 100 -16.04 8.25 -3.44
N ILE A 101 -15.25 8.17 -2.38
CA ILE A 101 -13.80 8.17 -2.47
C ILE A 101 -13.34 6.75 -2.76
N HIS A 102 -12.56 6.62 -3.83
CA HIS A 102 -11.92 5.37 -4.22
C HIS A 102 -10.40 5.54 -4.21
N HIS A 103 -9.72 4.45 -3.90
CA HIS A 103 -8.27 4.39 -3.93
C HIS A 103 -7.83 3.75 -5.23
N TYR A 104 -6.85 4.36 -5.87
CA TYR A 104 -6.31 3.92 -7.14
C TYR A 104 -4.81 3.74 -7.01
N GLN A 105 -4.30 2.84 -7.83
CA GLN A 105 -2.88 2.69 -8.07
C GLN A 105 -2.61 2.99 -9.55
N ALA A 106 -1.60 3.82 -9.80
CA ALA A 106 -1.20 4.24 -11.12
C ALA A 106 0.29 4.02 -11.35
N LYS A 107 0.63 3.29 -12.41
CA LYS A 107 2.01 3.12 -12.87
C LYS A 107 2.24 4.08 -14.03
N VAL A 108 3.17 5.01 -13.88
CA VAL A 108 3.45 6.07 -14.87
C VAL A 108 4.91 6.01 -15.27
N LEU A 109 5.16 5.88 -16.57
CA LEU A 109 6.49 5.92 -17.17
C LEU A 109 6.78 7.35 -17.65
N GLU A 110 7.85 7.95 -17.15
CA GLU A 110 8.45 9.16 -17.69
C GLU A 110 9.53 8.77 -18.70
N LYS A 111 9.39 9.22 -19.95
CA LYS A 111 10.41 9.09 -20.98
C LYS A 111 11.03 10.44 -21.27
N ILE A 112 12.35 10.47 -21.39
CA ILE A 112 13.14 11.69 -21.64
C ILE A 112 12.63 12.47 -22.86
N ASN A 113 12.21 11.77 -23.92
CA ASN A 113 11.84 12.38 -25.21
C ASN A 113 10.32 12.59 -25.41
N THR A 114 9.47 11.89 -24.67
CA THR A 114 8.02 11.88 -24.93
C THR A 114 7.17 12.25 -23.71
N GLY A 115 7.80 12.61 -22.60
CA GLY A 115 7.12 12.96 -21.35
C GLY A 115 6.49 11.74 -20.66
N TYR A 116 5.36 11.97 -19.99
CA TYR A 116 4.68 10.96 -19.19
C TYR A 116 3.75 10.06 -20.01
N LYS A 117 3.73 8.78 -19.65
CA LYS A 117 2.80 7.76 -20.18
C LYS A 117 2.25 6.94 -19.03
N VAL A 118 0.93 6.93 -18.87
CA VAL A 118 0.26 6.04 -17.93
C VAL A 118 0.27 4.61 -18.48
N GLU A 119 0.92 3.68 -17.78
CA GLU A 119 0.91 2.26 -18.13
C GLU A 119 -0.31 1.56 -17.54
N THR A 120 -0.58 1.81 -16.26
CA THR A 120 -1.68 1.20 -15.51
C THR A 120 -2.37 2.27 -14.67
N PHE A 121 -3.70 2.21 -14.62
CA PHE A 121 -4.53 2.95 -13.66
C PHE A 121 -5.69 2.04 -13.27
N GLN A 122 -5.70 1.56 -12.03
CA GLN A 122 -6.69 0.61 -11.54
C GLN A 122 -7.00 0.84 -10.08
N LEU A 123 -8.10 0.29 -9.58
CA LEU A 123 -8.40 0.34 -8.14
C LEU A 123 -7.24 -0.28 -7.35
N ALA A 124 -6.84 0.38 -6.27
CA ALA A 124 -5.87 -0.16 -5.35
C ALA A 124 -6.48 -1.41 -4.69
N PRO A 125 -5.73 -2.53 -4.61
CA PRO A 125 -6.26 -3.79 -4.08
C PRO A 125 -6.53 -3.71 -2.57
N TYR A 126 -6.18 -2.60 -1.92
CA TYR A 126 -6.31 -2.39 -0.49
C TYR A 126 -6.16 -0.90 -0.08
N VAL A 127 -6.81 -0.52 1.01
CA VAL A 127 -6.86 0.84 1.54
C VAL A 127 -6.17 0.92 2.91
N PRO A 128 -5.02 1.63 3.07
CA PRO A 128 -4.65 2.19 4.36
C PRO A 128 -5.72 3.21 4.73
N LYS A 129 -6.55 2.94 5.75
CA LYS A 129 -7.61 3.88 6.13
C LYS A 129 -7.05 5.01 6.98
N PHE A 130 -7.28 6.23 6.53
CA PHE A 130 -7.52 7.38 7.39
C PHE A 130 -9.05 7.50 7.47
N SER A 131 -9.63 7.13 8.62
CA SER A 131 -11.02 7.27 9.08
C SER A 131 -12.18 7.03 8.08
N GLU A 132 -13.14 6.22 8.53
CA GLU A 132 -14.49 5.99 7.96
C GLU A 132 -14.62 4.87 6.90
N TYR A 133 -14.90 3.64 7.38
CA TYR A 133 -16.14 2.98 6.97
C TYR A 133 -16.81 2.36 8.20
N GLU A 134 -18.06 2.74 8.41
CA GLU A 134 -19.06 1.95 9.13
C GLU A 134 -19.80 1.12 8.06
N GLU A 135 -19.53 -0.19 7.99
CA GLU A 135 -20.58 -1.23 7.95
C GLU A 135 -19.99 -2.65 7.85
N GLU A 136 -20.70 -3.54 8.53
CA GLU A 136 -20.41 -4.94 8.89
C GLU A 136 -19.12 -5.20 9.68
N LYS A 137 -19.23 -4.97 11.00
CA LYS A 137 -18.25 -5.30 12.07
C LYS A 137 -17.86 -6.79 12.15
N ASN A 138 -18.31 -7.64 11.23
CA ASN A 138 -18.08 -9.08 11.31
C ASN A 138 -16.76 -9.52 10.62
N GLY A 139 -16.15 -8.69 9.77
CA GLY A 139 -14.89 -9.01 9.08
C GLY A 139 -13.61 -8.48 9.74
N CYS A 140 -13.69 -7.90 10.94
CA CYS A 140 -12.57 -7.20 11.58
C CYS A 140 -11.77 -8.11 12.53
N ILE A 141 -10.46 -8.12 12.39
CA ILE A 141 -9.51 -8.77 13.30
C ILE A 141 -8.58 -7.70 13.87
N ARG A 142 -8.54 -7.56 15.19
CA ARG A 142 -7.48 -6.88 15.90
C ARG A 142 -6.24 -7.75 15.95
N ILE A 143 -5.11 -7.22 15.47
CA ILE A 143 -3.80 -7.83 15.58
C ILE A 143 -2.99 -7.10 16.67
N ASN A 144 -2.44 -7.86 17.62
CA ASN A 144 -1.68 -7.33 18.74
C ASN A 144 -0.22 -7.75 18.68
N ASN A 145 0.60 -7.12 19.52
CA ASN A 145 2.02 -7.39 19.69
C ASN A 145 2.82 -7.15 18.40
N LEU A 146 2.46 -6.11 17.65
CA LEU A 146 3.25 -5.64 16.52
C LEU A 146 4.55 -5.01 17.01
N GLN A 147 5.64 -5.27 16.30
CA GLN A 147 6.91 -4.59 16.53
C GLN A 147 6.90 -3.21 15.87
N ASP A 148 7.75 -2.28 16.32
CA ASP A 148 7.76 -0.89 15.86
C ASP A 148 7.91 -0.72 14.34
N TRP A 149 8.59 -1.67 13.68
CA TRP A 149 8.79 -1.67 12.23
C TRP A 149 7.65 -2.33 11.44
N MET A 150 6.71 -3.00 12.10
CA MET A 150 5.58 -3.70 11.48
C MET A 150 4.45 -2.71 11.17
N ASP A 151 4.58 -2.06 10.02
CA ASP A 151 3.63 -1.08 9.51
C ASP A 151 2.49 -1.71 8.68
N GLU A 152 1.59 -0.86 8.19
CA GLU A 152 0.46 -1.25 7.35
C GLU A 152 0.91 -2.00 6.08
N ASN A 153 2.10 -1.67 5.53
CA ASN A 153 2.64 -2.31 4.34
C ASN A 153 3.09 -3.73 4.65
N TYR A 154 3.83 -3.92 5.74
CA TYR A 154 4.23 -5.25 6.19
C TYR A 154 3.02 -6.16 6.41
N LEU A 155 2.01 -5.68 7.14
CA LEU A 155 0.79 -6.44 7.41
C LEU A 155 0.02 -6.77 6.13
N TYR A 156 -0.03 -5.85 5.17
CA TYR A 156 -0.69 -6.11 3.91
C TYR A 156 0.10 -7.12 3.05
N TYR A 157 1.34 -6.79 2.71
CA TYR A 157 2.13 -7.53 1.71
C TYR A 157 2.66 -8.85 2.25
N LYS A 158 3.24 -8.85 3.46
CA LYS A 158 3.85 -10.06 4.00
C LYS A 158 2.83 -10.97 4.68
N CYS A 159 1.89 -10.41 5.45
CA CYS A 159 0.96 -11.23 6.24
C CYS A 159 -0.31 -11.63 5.46
N CYS A 160 -0.90 -10.71 4.69
CA CYS A 160 -2.27 -10.86 4.21
C CYS A 160 -2.42 -11.04 2.70
N TYR A 161 -1.38 -10.76 1.91
CA TYR A 161 -1.44 -10.74 0.44
C TYR A 161 -1.98 -12.04 -0.17
N ILE A 162 -1.60 -13.19 0.41
CA ILE A 162 -2.06 -14.52 -0.01
C ILE A 162 -3.59 -14.62 -0.04
N PHE A 163 -4.28 -13.92 0.86
CA PHE A 163 -5.73 -14.01 0.98
C PHE A 163 -6.48 -13.14 -0.04
N LYS A 164 -5.83 -12.17 -0.69
CA LYS A 164 -6.39 -11.25 -1.73
C LYS A 164 -7.79 -10.68 -1.44
N LYS A 165 -8.20 -10.66 -0.17
CA LYS A 165 -9.55 -10.33 0.30
C LYS A 165 -9.53 -9.40 1.52
N LEU A 166 -8.35 -8.84 1.81
CA LEU A 166 -8.16 -7.81 2.81
C LEU A 166 -8.59 -6.46 2.21
N VAL A 167 -9.49 -5.77 2.91
CA VAL A 167 -10.08 -4.49 2.50
C VAL A 167 -9.25 -3.33 3.04
N SER A 168 -8.88 -3.37 4.32
CA SER A 168 -8.06 -2.33 4.98
C SER A 168 -7.29 -2.87 6.19
N VAL A 169 -6.20 -2.19 6.53
CA VAL A 169 -5.24 -2.40 7.61
C VAL A 169 -5.02 -1.02 8.20
N GLU A 170 -4.94 -0.99 9.51
CA GLU A 170 -4.72 0.22 10.26
C GLU A 170 -3.78 -0.14 11.39
N VAL A 171 -2.57 0.41 11.40
CA VAL A 171 -1.67 0.29 12.56
C VAL A 171 -1.93 1.51 13.42
N ILE A 172 -2.30 1.29 14.68
CA ILE A 172 -2.56 2.39 15.58
C ILE A 172 -1.23 2.96 16.05
N LYS A 173 -1.13 4.28 15.92
CA LYS A 173 0.06 5.05 16.26
C LYS A 173 -0.33 6.10 17.29
N ASP A 174 0.61 6.40 18.16
CA ASP A 174 0.51 7.47 19.13
C ASP A 174 0.45 8.82 18.39
N GLU A 175 -0.55 9.66 18.70
CA GLU A 175 -0.82 10.89 17.94
C GLU A 175 0.29 11.94 18.10
N GLU A 176 0.97 11.98 19.25
CA GLU A 176 2.02 12.95 19.53
C GLU A 176 3.36 12.55 18.91
N THR A 177 3.70 11.26 18.97
CA THR A 177 5.02 10.75 18.54
C THR A 177 5.02 10.09 17.17
N GLY A 178 3.85 9.74 16.63
CA GLY A 178 3.68 8.99 15.39
C GLY A 178 4.15 7.54 15.44
N LYS A 179 4.55 7.04 16.62
CA LYS A 179 5.08 5.68 16.80
C LYS A 179 3.96 4.66 16.92
N SER A 180 4.21 3.45 16.42
CA SER A 180 3.28 2.31 16.58
C SER A 180 2.98 2.05 18.04
N MET A 181 1.70 1.85 18.38
CA MET A 181 1.25 1.41 19.70
C MET A 181 1.30 -0.12 19.84
N GLY A 182 1.85 -0.83 18.85
CA GLY A 182 2.01 -2.28 18.88
C GLY A 182 0.74 -3.06 18.56
N TYR A 183 -0.27 -2.43 17.96
CA TYR A 183 -1.47 -3.11 17.50
C TYR A 183 -2.09 -2.44 16.27
N GLY A 184 -2.98 -3.18 15.62
CA GLY A 184 -3.72 -2.70 14.47
C GLY A 184 -4.98 -3.50 14.18
N PHE A 185 -5.65 -3.16 13.09
CA PHE A 185 -6.88 -3.81 12.65
C PHE A 185 -6.74 -4.27 11.21
N LEU A 186 -7.13 -5.52 10.94
CA LEU A 186 -7.24 -6.12 9.62
C LEU A 186 -8.74 -6.28 9.31
N ASN A 187 -9.22 -5.59 8.29
CA ASN A 187 -10.61 -5.65 7.85
C ASN A 187 -10.68 -6.48 6.58
N PHE A 188 -11.36 -7.62 6.65
CA PHE A 188 -11.61 -8.49 5.51
C PHE A 188 -12.98 -8.24 4.92
N LYS A 189 -13.18 -8.73 3.69
CA LYS A 189 -14.46 -8.58 2.98
C LYS A 189 -15.66 -9.14 3.75
N ASN A 190 -15.47 -10.19 4.55
CA ASN A 190 -16.51 -10.78 5.39
C ASN A 190 -15.89 -11.61 6.54
N HIS A 191 -16.74 -12.05 7.47
CA HIS A 191 -16.35 -12.85 8.63
C HIS A 191 -15.68 -14.17 8.27
N SER A 192 -16.16 -14.85 7.23
CA SER A 192 -15.63 -16.16 6.83
C SER A 192 -14.16 -16.06 6.42
N VAL A 193 -13.79 -15.02 5.66
CA VAL A 193 -12.38 -14.78 5.28
C VAL A 193 -11.53 -14.42 6.49
N ALA A 194 -12.06 -13.59 7.41
CA ALA A 194 -11.38 -13.26 8.64
C ALA A 194 -11.14 -14.51 9.51
N MET A 195 -12.14 -15.38 9.63
CA MET A 195 -12.03 -16.67 10.32
C MET A 195 -10.97 -17.57 9.71
N GLU A 196 -10.96 -17.71 8.39
CA GLU A 196 -9.93 -18.50 7.70
C GLU A 196 -8.52 -17.94 7.98
N PHE A 197 -8.36 -16.61 7.93
CA PHE A 197 -7.09 -15.95 8.25
C PHE A 197 -6.65 -16.22 9.69
N ALA A 198 -7.55 -16.07 10.66
CA ALA A 198 -7.26 -16.26 12.08
C ALA A 198 -6.84 -17.71 12.36
N GLU A 199 -7.62 -18.68 11.90
CA GLU A 199 -7.34 -20.10 12.13
C GLU A 199 -6.07 -20.56 11.41
N ARG A 200 -5.81 -20.07 10.19
CA ARG A 200 -4.58 -20.42 9.47
C ARG A 200 -3.33 -19.92 10.19
N ASN A 201 -3.39 -18.75 10.82
CA ASN A 201 -2.23 -18.07 11.41
C ASN A 201 -2.10 -18.26 12.92
N LYS A 202 -3.09 -18.86 13.58
CA LYS A 202 -3.09 -19.12 15.03
C LYS A 202 -1.84 -19.91 15.44
N GLY A 203 -1.07 -19.35 16.37
CA GLY A 203 0.15 -19.98 16.91
C GLY A 203 1.33 -20.02 15.95
N LYS A 204 1.24 -19.38 14.77
CA LYS A 204 2.36 -19.30 13.81
C LYS A 204 3.17 -18.01 14.02
N PRO A 205 4.48 -18.04 13.72
CA PRO A 205 5.27 -16.82 13.63
C PRO A 205 4.82 -15.98 12.43
N MET A 206 4.90 -14.66 12.57
CA MET A 206 4.68 -13.71 11.50
C MET A 206 5.86 -13.76 10.52
N PRO A 207 5.63 -13.51 9.21
CA PRO A 207 6.69 -13.54 8.20
C PRO A 207 7.90 -12.69 8.58
N ASN A 208 9.12 -13.22 8.39
CA ASN A 208 10.38 -12.54 8.68
C ASN A 208 10.51 -12.04 10.13
N SER A 209 9.79 -12.66 11.07
CA SER A 209 9.85 -12.34 12.50
C SER A 209 9.65 -13.58 13.36
N ASN A 210 10.13 -13.53 14.61
CA ASN A 210 9.81 -14.52 15.64
C ASN A 210 8.52 -14.16 16.42
N GLN A 211 7.89 -13.02 16.08
CA GLN A 211 6.63 -12.60 16.69
C GLN A 211 5.52 -13.58 16.31
N ILE A 212 4.80 -14.13 17.30
CA ILE A 212 3.65 -14.99 17.03
C ILE A 212 2.40 -14.13 16.80
N TYR A 213 1.56 -14.52 15.84
CA TYR A 213 0.27 -13.88 15.60
C TYR A 213 -0.60 -13.89 16.87
N SER A 214 -1.03 -12.70 17.30
CA SER A 214 -2.05 -12.50 18.34
C SER A 214 -3.27 -11.83 17.71
N LEU A 215 -4.30 -12.63 17.43
CA LEU A 215 -5.47 -12.22 16.64
C LEU A 215 -6.74 -12.33 17.47
N VAL A 216 -7.54 -11.26 17.49
CA VAL A 216 -8.81 -11.17 18.23
C VAL A 216 -9.88 -10.61 17.30
N PHE A 217 -11.09 -11.16 17.30
CA PHE A 217 -12.18 -10.62 16.49
C PHE A 217 -12.74 -9.32 17.10
N GLY A 218 -13.00 -8.34 16.23
CA GLY A 218 -13.65 -7.08 16.59
C GLY A 218 -12.68 -5.95 16.95
N LYS A 219 -13.28 -4.79 17.25
CA LYS A 219 -12.61 -3.59 17.76
C LYS A 219 -12.95 -3.46 19.24
N ASN A 220 -12.18 -4.10 20.11
CA ASN A 220 -12.22 -3.80 21.55
C ASN A 220 -11.52 -2.47 21.80
#